data_AF-U3TTH8-F1
#
_entry.id   AF-U3TTH8-F1
#
_cell.length_a   1.000
_cell.length_b   1.000
_cell.length_c   1.000
_cell.angle_alpha   90.00
_cell.angle_beta   90.00
_cell.angle_gamma   90.00
#
_symmetry.space_group_name_H-M   'P 1'
#
loop_
_entity.id
_entity.type
_entity.pdbx_description
1 polymer ?
#
loop_
_entity_poly.entity_id
_entity_poly.type
_entity_poly.pdbx_seq_one_letter_code
_entity_poly.pdbx_strand_id
1 'polypeptide(L)'
;MNIPPDENQLHAWLDGELDSASHQAVSDWLVQHPDVAAQVEGWRQDKLRLQQSLQRNMARTAFTPLQPAQLRQQRARQRYQRLALACSLVLALGIGSLSGWQMTERLQNHPLPMEDAVQAYRLFGDGAQQATMDINTHQTTQLASWLSRYFINGTLPAQSGALWLSAHWRAPDGE
;
A
#
# COMPACT_ATOMS: atom_id res chain seq x y z
N MET A 1 -8.12 23.92 -52.52
CA MET A 1 -8.97 22.92 -51.86
C MET A 1 -9.32 23.47 -50.48
N ASN A 2 -10.48 24.11 -50.30
CA ASN A 2 -10.93 24.53 -48.98
C ASN A 2 -11.61 23.33 -48.32
N ILE A 3 -10.85 22.62 -47.51
CA ILE A 3 -11.41 21.61 -46.62
C ILE A 3 -12.27 22.38 -45.61
N PRO A 4 -13.54 22.00 -45.41
CA PRO A 4 -14.38 22.67 -44.42
C PRO A 4 -13.71 22.58 -43.04
N PRO A 5 -13.59 23.69 -42.30
CA PRO A 5 -12.97 23.69 -40.98
C PRO A 5 -13.81 22.86 -40.01
N ASP A 6 -13.11 22.11 -39.15
CA ASP A 6 -13.74 21.35 -38.06
C ASP A 6 -14.29 22.29 -36.97
N GLU A 7 -15.23 21.82 -36.17
CA GLU A 7 -15.82 22.61 -35.07
C GLU A 7 -14.75 23.07 -34.07
N ASN A 8 -13.75 22.22 -33.79
CA ASN A 8 -12.61 22.60 -32.96
C ASN A 8 -11.79 23.75 -33.56
N GLN A 9 -11.66 23.80 -34.89
CA GLN A 9 -10.94 24.90 -35.56
C GLN A 9 -11.74 26.20 -35.52
N LEU A 10 -13.06 26.13 -35.60
CA LEU A 10 -13.93 27.30 -35.42
C LEU A 10 -13.85 27.86 -33.99
N HIS A 11 -13.79 26.99 -32.98
CA HIS A 11 -13.56 27.41 -31.60
C HIS A 11 -12.16 27.98 -31.39
N ALA A 12 -11.11 27.32 -31.92
CA ALA A 12 -9.75 27.83 -31.86
C ALA A 12 -9.61 29.19 -32.58
N TRP A 13 -10.33 29.39 -33.68
CA TRP A 13 -10.43 30.68 -34.37
C TRP A 13 -11.10 31.74 -33.48
N LEU A 14 -12.22 31.40 -32.85
CA LEU A 14 -12.96 32.30 -31.96
C LEU A 14 -12.13 32.70 -30.73
N ASP A 15 -11.30 31.79 -30.22
CA ASP A 15 -10.42 32.00 -29.07
C ASP A 15 -9.05 32.61 -29.43
N GLY A 16 -8.72 32.71 -30.73
CA GLY A 16 -7.46 33.26 -31.23
C GLY A 16 -6.24 32.33 -31.06
N GLU A 17 -6.47 31.02 -30.93
CA GLU A 17 -5.43 30.01 -30.75
C GLU A 17 -4.84 29.47 -32.07
N LEU A 18 -5.43 29.83 -33.21
CA LEU A 18 -4.93 29.45 -34.53
C LEU A 18 -3.68 30.24 -34.94
N ASP A 19 -2.82 29.60 -35.73
CA ASP A 19 -1.75 30.29 -36.45
C ASP A 19 -2.32 31.23 -37.53
N SER A 20 -1.52 32.22 -37.95
CA SER A 20 -2.00 33.28 -38.85
C SER A 20 -2.50 32.74 -40.20
N ALA A 21 -1.89 31.68 -40.73
CA ALA A 21 -2.29 31.08 -42.00
C ALA A 21 -3.64 30.35 -41.89
N SER A 22 -3.84 29.54 -40.84
CA SER A 22 -5.15 28.88 -40.62
C SER A 22 -6.23 29.88 -40.25
N HIS A 23 -5.89 30.95 -39.52
CA HIS A 23 -6.84 32.01 -39.19
C HIS A 23 -7.38 32.70 -40.46
N GLN A 24 -6.53 32.97 -41.45
CA GLN A 24 -6.95 33.52 -42.75
C GLN A 24 -7.81 32.53 -43.55
N ALA A 25 -7.42 31.26 -43.59
CA ALA A 25 -8.19 30.24 -44.29
C ALA A 25 -9.60 30.08 -43.70
N VAL A 26 -9.73 30.08 -42.37
CA VAL A 26 -11.02 30.01 -41.68
C VAL A 26 -11.82 31.30 -41.89
N SER A 27 -11.20 32.48 -41.85
CA SER A 27 -11.93 33.73 -42.11
C SER A 27 -12.48 33.80 -43.54
N ASP A 28 -11.68 33.40 -44.53
CA ASP A 28 -12.10 33.39 -45.94
C ASP A 28 -13.21 32.37 -46.18
N TRP A 29 -13.18 31.24 -45.47
CA TRP A 29 -14.26 30.24 -45.51
C TRP A 29 -15.54 30.73 -44.83
N LEU A 30 -15.45 31.43 -43.69
CA LEU A 30 -16.59 32.00 -42.98
C LEU A 30 -17.31 33.09 -43.80
N VAL A 31 -16.57 33.87 -44.59
CA VAL A 31 -17.17 34.83 -45.55
C VAL A 31 -18.05 34.13 -46.58
N GLN A 32 -17.70 32.91 -46.97
CA GLN A 32 -18.45 32.11 -47.93
C GLN A 32 -19.61 31.33 -47.28
N HIS A 33 -19.66 31.25 -45.94
CA HIS A 33 -20.66 30.48 -45.17
C HIS A 33 -21.29 31.34 -44.07
N PRO A 34 -22.19 32.28 -44.43
CA PRO A 34 -22.78 33.23 -43.48
C PRO A 34 -23.63 32.56 -42.39
N ASP A 35 -24.23 31.41 -42.67
CA ASP A 35 -25.01 30.64 -41.70
C ASP A 35 -24.16 30.17 -40.51
N VAL A 36 -22.94 29.70 -40.80
CA VAL A 36 -21.97 29.26 -39.78
C VAL A 36 -21.38 30.46 -39.06
N ALA A 37 -21.13 31.56 -39.77
CA ALA A 37 -20.69 32.81 -39.14
C ALA A 37 -21.70 33.33 -38.10
N ALA A 38 -23.01 33.22 -38.38
CA ALA A 38 -24.06 33.58 -37.43
C ALA A 38 -24.06 32.67 -36.19
N GLN A 39 -23.79 31.38 -36.35
CA GLN A 39 -23.64 30.44 -35.23
C GLN A 39 -22.45 30.81 -34.34
N VAL A 40 -21.30 31.12 -34.94
CA VAL A 40 -20.09 31.55 -34.23
C VAL A 40 -20.32 32.86 -33.47
N GLU A 41 -21.10 33.79 -34.03
CA GLU A 41 -21.51 35.01 -33.32
C GLU A 41 -22.37 34.70 -32.09
N GLY A 42 -23.28 33.74 -32.18
CA GLY A 42 -24.06 33.26 -31.05
C GLY A 42 -23.17 32.77 -29.90
N TRP A 43 -22.17 31.96 -30.21
CA TRP A 43 -21.18 31.51 -29.23
C TRP A 43 -20.39 32.66 -28.61
N ARG A 44 -20.02 33.67 -29.41
CA ARG A 44 -19.34 34.88 -28.91
C ARG A 44 -20.21 35.63 -27.92
N GLN A 45 -21.51 35.80 -28.21
CA GLN A 45 -22.45 36.46 -27.32
C GLN A 45 -22.65 35.68 -26.02
N ASP A 46 -22.71 34.36 -26.06
CA ASP A 46 -22.82 33.52 -24.87
C ASP A 46 -21.56 33.62 -24.00
N LYS A 47 -20.37 33.62 -24.59
CA LYS A 47 -19.10 33.87 -23.88
C LYS A 47 -19.12 35.24 -23.19
N LEU A 48 -19.57 36.29 -23.88
CA LEU A 48 -19.70 37.63 -23.30
C LEU A 48 -20.74 37.67 -22.17
N ARG A 49 -21.89 37.00 -22.31
CA ARG A 49 -22.92 36.90 -21.27
C ARG A 49 -22.37 36.22 -20.02
N LEU A 50 -21.62 35.13 -20.19
CA LEU A 50 -20.95 34.43 -19.08
C LEU A 50 -19.93 35.34 -18.40
N GLN A 51 -19.06 36.01 -19.17
CA GLN A 51 -18.09 36.96 -18.63
C GLN A 51 -18.75 38.09 -17.84
N GLN A 52 -19.83 38.67 -18.35
CA GLN A 52 -20.59 39.70 -17.62
C GLN A 52 -21.21 39.16 -16.33
N SER A 53 -21.75 37.94 -16.34
CA SER A 53 -22.30 37.31 -15.13
C SER A 53 -21.22 37.09 -14.06
N LEU A 54 -20.03 36.65 -14.49
CA LEU A 54 -18.88 36.48 -13.62
C LEU A 54 -18.39 37.81 -13.08
N GLN A 55 -18.27 38.84 -13.90
CA GLN A 55 -17.90 40.19 -13.46
C GLN A 55 -18.89 40.76 -12.45
N ARG A 56 -20.21 40.57 -12.63
CA ARG A 56 -21.23 40.97 -11.65
C ARG A 56 -21.07 40.23 -10.32
N ASN A 57 -20.78 38.92 -10.36
CA ASN A 57 -20.50 38.14 -9.16
C ASN A 57 -19.21 38.58 -8.47
N MET A 58 -18.14 38.82 -9.24
CA MET A 58 -16.87 39.34 -8.73
C MET A 58 -16.98 40.76 -8.19
N ALA A 59 -17.86 41.61 -8.73
CA ALA A 59 -18.11 42.95 -8.18
C ALA A 59 -18.83 42.88 -6.81
N ARG A 60 -19.61 41.82 -6.55
CA ARG A 60 -20.29 41.58 -5.27
C ARG A 60 -19.33 41.06 -4.20
N THR A 61 -18.29 40.32 -4.57
CA THR A 61 -17.21 39.89 -3.67
C THR A 61 -16.08 40.90 -3.78
N ALA A 62 -15.89 41.81 -2.82
CA ALA A 62 -14.81 42.80 -2.87
C ALA A 62 -13.46 42.14 -3.22
N PHE A 63 -13.09 42.19 -4.50
CA PHE A 63 -11.87 41.57 -5.00
C PHE A 63 -10.75 42.44 -4.48
N THR A 64 -10.09 41.98 -3.41
CA THR A 64 -8.84 42.58 -2.98
C THR A 64 -7.87 42.45 -4.16
N PRO A 65 -7.29 43.55 -4.68
CA PRO A 65 -6.44 43.48 -5.84
C PRO A 65 -5.32 42.48 -5.58
N LEU A 66 -5.20 41.46 -6.44
CA LEU A 66 -4.15 40.45 -6.34
C LEU A 66 -2.80 41.16 -6.48
N GLN A 67 -2.12 41.37 -5.35
CA GLN A 67 -0.77 41.92 -5.38
C GLN A 67 0.17 40.87 -5.99
N PRO A 68 0.85 41.15 -7.12
CA PRO A 68 1.70 40.18 -7.80
C PRO A 68 2.88 39.70 -6.93
N ALA A 69 3.29 40.51 -5.94
CA ALA A 69 4.28 40.15 -4.94
C ALA A 69 3.81 38.98 -4.04
N GLN A 70 2.52 38.98 -3.65
CA GLN A 70 1.95 37.93 -2.81
C GLN A 70 1.84 36.59 -3.58
N LEU A 71 1.54 36.64 -4.88
CA LEU A 71 1.50 35.44 -5.72
C LEU A 71 2.88 34.79 -5.87
N ARG A 72 3.94 35.61 -6.02
CA ARG A 72 5.33 35.12 -6.08
C ARG A 72 5.76 34.49 -4.76
N GLN A 73 5.41 35.10 -3.63
CA GLN A 73 5.69 34.55 -2.30
C GLN A 73 4.96 33.23 -2.05
N GLN A 74 3.69 33.11 -2.46
CA GLN A 74 2.95 31.85 -2.33
C GLN A 74 3.60 30.71 -3.13
N ARG A 75 4.04 30.97 -4.37
CA ARG A 75 4.76 29.98 -5.18
C ARG A 75 6.10 29.59 -4.55
N ALA A 76 6.86 30.54 -4.03
CA ALA A 76 8.10 30.25 -3.31
C ALA A 76 7.83 29.37 -2.08
N ARG A 77 6.80 29.68 -1.29
CA ARG A 77 6.42 28.93 -0.10
C ARG A 77 6.00 27.49 -0.42
N GLN A 78 5.25 27.27 -1.51
CA GLN A 78 4.91 25.93 -1.99
C GLN A 78 6.15 25.13 -2.42
N ARG A 79 7.12 25.77 -3.09
CA ARG A 79 8.39 25.12 -3.45
C ARG A 79 9.18 24.72 -2.20
N TYR A 80 9.28 25.61 -1.22
CA TYR A 80 9.92 25.31 0.07
C TYR A 80 9.21 24.17 0.82
N GLN A 81 7.88 24.13 0.82
CA GLN A 81 7.12 23.04 1.45
C GLN A 81 7.36 21.69 0.76
N ARG A 82 7.40 21.65 -0.58
CA ARG A 82 7.72 20.42 -1.33
C ARG A 82 9.14 19.95 -1.08
N LEU A 83 10.11 20.87 -1.01
CA LEU A 83 11.50 20.55 -0.66
C LEU A 83 11.62 20.06 0.78
N ALA A 84 10.93 20.69 1.73
CA ALA A 84 10.91 20.26 3.13
C ALA A 84 10.32 18.84 3.27
N LEU A 85 9.22 18.54 2.55
CA LEU A 85 8.64 17.19 2.51
C LEU A 85 9.63 16.18 1.91
N ALA A 86 10.24 16.49 0.77
CA ALA A 86 11.24 15.62 0.16
C ALA A 86 12.43 15.35 1.10
N CYS A 87 12.99 16.38 1.74
CA CYS A 87 14.05 16.23 2.74
C CYS A 87 13.61 15.38 3.92
N SER A 88 12.38 15.57 4.43
CA SER A 88 11.85 14.75 5.53
C SER A 88 11.71 13.27 5.16
N LEU A 89 11.27 12.97 3.93
CA LEU A 89 11.18 11.61 3.43
C LEU A 89 12.55 10.98 3.26
N VAL A 90 13.52 11.72 2.71
CA VAL A 90 14.91 11.25 2.59
C VAL A 90 15.54 10.99 3.95
N LEU A 91 15.31 11.86 4.94
CA LEU A 91 15.79 11.66 6.30
C LEU A 91 15.11 10.47 6.98
N ALA A 92 13.79 10.32 6.85
CA ALA A 92 13.06 9.19 7.40
C ALA A 92 13.50 7.86 6.77
N LEU A 93 13.67 7.84 5.44
CA LEU A 93 14.18 6.68 4.71
C LEU A 93 15.63 6.40 5.05
N GLY A 94 16.49 7.41 5.17
CA GLY A 94 17.89 7.26 5.56
C GLY A 94 18.02 6.68 6.96
N ILE A 95 17.39 7.31 7.96
CA ILE A 95 17.43 6.84 9.35
C ILE A 95 16.78 5.46 9.49
N GLY A 96 15.67 5.22 8.79
CA GLY A 96 14.98 3.93 8.76
C GLY A 96 15.81 2.82 8.10
N SER A 97 16.53 3.13 7.02
CA SER A 97 17.38 2.17 6.31
C SER A 97 18.60 1.78 7.14
N LEU A 98 19.28 2.74 7.79
CA LEU A 98 20.39 2.44 8.68
C LEU A 98 19.94 1.68 9.93
N SER A 99 18.79 2.04 10.53
CA SER A 99 18.27 1.36 11.73
C SER A 99 17.75 -0.05 11.42
N GLY A 100 17.23 -0.28 10.21
CA GLY A 100 16.68 -1.58 9.79
C GLY A 100 17.74 -2.68 9.71
N TRP A 101 18.97 -2.34 9.30
CA TRP A 101 20.08 -3.30 9.20
C TRP A 101 20.56 -3.81 10.57
N GLN A 102 20.52 -2.94 11.58
CA GLN A 102 20.89 -3.34 12.94
C GLN A 102 19.84 -4.26 13.58
N MET A 103 18.57 -4.17 13.14
CA MET A 103 17.51 -5.07 13.59
C MET A 103 17.63 -6.45 12.93
N THR A 104 18.07 -6.54 11.67
CA THR A 104 18.32 -7.83 11.00
C THR A 104 19.38 -8.67 11.72
N GLU A 105 20.45 -8.05 12.26
CA GLU A 105 21.45 -8.79 13.06
C GLU A 105 20.87 -9.31 14.39
N ARG A 106 19.93 -8.58 15.01
CA ARG A 106 19.29 -9.01 16.26
C ARG A 106 18.23 -10.09 16.04
N LEU A 107 17.52 -10.06 14.92
CA LEU A 107 16.57 -11.10 14.53
C LEU A 107 17.27 -12.40 14.07
N GLN A 108 18.44 -12.30 13.45
CA GLN A 108 19.26 -13.46 13.08
C GLN A 108 19.89 -14.16 14.29
N ASN A 109 20.12 -13.45 15.38
CA ASN A 109 20.60 -14.02 16.65
C ASN A 109 19.47 -14.58 17.54
N HIS A 110 18.22 -14.54 17.09
CA HIS A 110 17.14 -15.26 17.75
C HIS A 110 17.07 -16.66 17.13
N PRO A 111 17.37 -17.74 17.87
CA PRO A 111 17.24 -19.09 17.34
C PRO A 111 15.80 -19.29 16.90
N LEU A 112 15.59 -19.61 15.62
CA LEU A 112 14.26 -19.84 15.10
C LEU A 112 13.69 -21.07 15.82
N PRO A 113 12.43 -21.02 16.33
CA PRO A 113 11.85 -22.10 17.12
C PRO A 113 11.70 -23.43 16.36
N MET A 114 11.97 -23.45 15.06
CA MET A 114 11.84 -24.61 14.19
C MET A 114 13.18 -25.25 13.79
N GLU A 115 14.32 -24.79 14.33
CA GLU A 115 15.61 -25.50 14.13
C GLU A 115 15.63 -26.83 14.90
N ASP A 116 15.11 -26.84 16.12
CA ASP A 116 15.03 -28.04 16.96
C ASP A 116 14.09 -29.10 16.34
N ALA A 117 12.95 -28.64 15.78
CA ALA A 117 11.98 -29.51 15.12
C ALA A 117 12.54 -30.20 13.85
N VAL A 118 13.35 -29.48 13.05
CA VAL A 118 13.94 -30.04 11.82
C VAL A 118 15.12 -30.95 12.14
N GLN A 119 15.91 -30.67 13.19
CA GLN A 119 16.93 -31.60 13.67
C GLN A 119 16.31 -32.90 14.20
N ALA A 120 15.21 -32.81 14.96
CA ALA A 120 14.48 -33.98 15.43
C ALA A 120 13.96 -34.84 14.27
N TYR A 121 13.47 -34.21 13.19
CA TYR A 121 13.05 -34.95 12.00
C TYR A 121 14.21 -35.61 11.25
N ARG A 122 15.39 -34.98 11.17
CA ARG A 122 16.58 -35.60 10.54
C ARG A 122 17.11 -36.80 11.34
N LEU A 123 17.05 -36.74 12.68
CA LEU A 123 17.33 -37.89 13.55
C LEU A 123 16.38 -39.07 13.30
N PHE A 124 15.13 -38.78 12.90
CA PHE A 124 14.15 -39.80 12.54
C PHE A 124 14.31 -40.31 11.10
N GLY A 125 14.73 -39.44 10.17
CA GLY A 125 14.91 -39.74 8.75
C GLY A 125 16.13 -40.61 8.43
N ASP A 126 17.28 -40.34 9.05
CA ASP A 126 18.51 -41.12 8.84
C ASP A 126 18.57 -42.41 9.70
N GLY A 127 17.74 -42.50 10.74
CA GLY A 127 17.62 -43.68 11.62
C GLY A 127 16.44 -44.61 11.32
N ALA A 128 15.66 -44.34 10.25
CA ALA A 128 14.39 -45.00 9.97
C ALA A 128 14.48 -46.52 9.69
N GLN A 129 15.68 -47.09 9.53
CA GLN A 129 15.83 -48.53 9.37
C GLN A 129 15.93 -49.34 10.68
N GLN A 130 16.02 -48.69 11.85
CA GLN A 130 16.15 -49.41 13.15
C GLN A 130 14.99 -49.21 14.12
N ALA A 131 13.97 -48.42 13.76
CA ALA A 131 12.82 -48.14 14.62
C ALA A 131 11.59 -49.04 14.32
N THR A 132 11.78 -50.19 13.68
CA THR A 132 10.77 -51.26 13.69
C THR A 132 11.21 -52.30 14.72
N MET A 133 11.08 -51.96 16.00
CA MET A 133 11.14 -52.96 17.05
C MET A 133 9.88 -52.79 17.89
N ASP A 134 8.99 -53.77 17.78
CA ASP A 134 7.75 -53.92 18.54
C ASP A 134 7.94 -53.44 19.99
N ILE A 135 7.39 -52.27 20.32
CA ILE A 135 7.40 -51.76 21.68
C ILE A 135 6.27 -52.47 22.42
N ASN A 136 6.53 -53.71 22.84
CA ASN A 136 5.73 -54.39 23.85
C ASN A 136 5.87 -53.62 25.17
N THR A 137 4.76 -53.11 25.69
CA THR A 137 4.62 -52.20 26.85
C THR A 137 4.92 -52.86 28.20
N HIS A 138 5.88 -53.80 28.27
CA HIS A 138 6.21 -54.56 29.48
C HIS A 138 7.68 -54.45 29.93
N GLN A 139 8.54 -53.70 29.23
CA GLN A 139 9.94 -53.48 29.63
C GLN A 139 10.26 -52.00 29.80
N THR A 140 9.87 -51.45 30.95
CA THR A 140 10.13 -50.06 31.36
C THR A 140 11.62 -49.73 31.48
N THR A 141 12.48 -50.71 31.76
CA THR A 141 13.92 -50.53 31.91
C THR A 141 14.65 -50.28 30.60
N GLN A 142 14.24 -50.92 29.50
CA GLN A 142 14.84 -50.68 28.18
C GLN A 142 14.46 -49.29 27.67
N LEU A 143 13.22 -48.86 27.88
CA LEU A 143 12.75 -47.53 27.50
C LEU A 143 13.53 -46.43 28.22
N ALA A 144 13.79 -46.59 29.52
CA ALA A 144 14.57 -45.66 30.33
C ALA A 144 16.03 -45.52 29.84
N SER A 145 16.65 -46.63 29.44
CA SER A 145 18.03 -46.63 28.93
C SER A 145 18.18 -45.97 27.55
N TRP A 146 17.14 -46.06 26.72
CA TRP A 146 17.10 -45.42 25.40
C TRP A 146 16.83 -43.92 25.54
N LEU A 147 15.92 -43.53 26.43
CA LEU A 147 15.63 -42.14 26.76
C LEU A 147 16.85 -41.41 27.35
N SER A 148 17.59 -42.05 28.26
CA SER A 148 18.81 -41.43 28.83
C SER A 148 19.94 -41.26 27.81
N ARG A 149 19.93 -42.04 26.73
CA ARG A 149 20.97 -41.99 25.69
C ARG A 149 20.74 -40.86 24.68
N TYR A 150 19.49 -40.43 24.49
CA TYR A 150 19.13 -39.38 23.53
C TYR A 150 18.64 -38.07 24.17
N PHE A 151 18.12 -38.10 25.41
CA PHE A 151 17.70 -36.90 26.15
C PHE A 151 18.67 -36.60 27.29
N ILE A 152 19.64 -35.73 27.02
CA ILE A 152 20.68 -35.36 27.99
C ILE A 152 20.22 -34.32 29.03
N ASN A 153 19.07 -33.65 28.85
CA ASN A 153 18.53 -32.68 29.83
C ASN A 153 16.99 -32.46 29.71
N GLY A 154 16.19 -33.51 29.87
CA GLY A 154 14.74 -33.39 29.99
C GLY A 154 14.27 -33.86 31.36
N THR A 155 13.76 -32.96 32.20
CA THR A 155 13.11 -33.35 33.46
C THR A 155 11.82 -34.10 33.13
N LEU A 156 11.73 -35.37 33.56
CA LEU A 156 10.48 -36.13 33.50
C LEU A 156 9.43 -35.39 34.35
N PRO A 157 8.22 -35.10 33.84
CA PRO A 157 7.15 -34.57 34.67
C PRO A 157 6.88 -35.56 35.81
N ALA A 158 6.83 -35.05 37.04
CA ALA A 158 6.53 -35.86 38.21
C ALA A 158 5.22 -36.62 37.97
N GLN A 159 5.25 -37.91 38.24
CA GLN A 159 4.16 -38.85 38.06
C GLN A 159 3.01 -38.47 39.01
N SER A 160 2.17 -37.50 38.62
CA SER A 160 0.92 -37.16 39.30
C SER A 160 -0.11 -38.23 38.95
N GLY A 161 0.02 -39.40 39.57
CA GLY A 161 -0.84 -40.55 39.27
C GLY A 161 -0.77 -41.66 40.31
N ALA A 162 -0.72 -41.33 41.60
CA ALA A 162 -0.68 -42.33 42.68
C ALA A 162 -1.60 -41.99 43.88
N LEU A 163 -2.73 -41.30 43.66
CA LEU A 163 -3.66 -40.94 44.75
C LEU A 163 -5.16 -41.19 44.48
N TRP A 164 -5.54 -42.01 43.49
CA TRP A 164 -6.96 -42.22 43.14
C TRP A 164 -7.43 -43.68 43.08
N LEU A 165 -6.75 -44.63 43.73
CA LEU A 165 -7.18 -46.03 43.72
C LEU A 165 -7.09 -46.75 45.08
N SER A 166 -7.59 -46.10 46.13
CA SER A 166 -7.91 -46.77 47.39
C SER A 166 -9.13 -46.13 48.05
N ALA A 167 -10.27 -46.18 47.35
CA ALA A 167 -11.57 -45.92 47.94
C ALA A 167 -12.60 -46.86 47.33
N HIS A 168 -13.12 -47.74 48.19
CA HIS A 168 -14.41 -48.42 48.15
C HIS A 168 -14.82 -49.21 46.89
N TRP A 169 -14.61 -50.53 46.93
CA TRP A 169 -15.68 -51.44 46.49
C TRP A 169 -15.73 -52.63 47.45
N ARG A 170 -16.81 -52.73 48.23
CA ARG A 170 -17.22 -53.95 48.93
C ARG A 170 -18.72 -54.06 48.67
N ALA A 171 -19.08 -55.12 47.95
CA ALA A 171 -20.43 -55.44 47.54
C ALA A 171 -21.33 -55.79 48.75
N PRO A 172 -22.65 -55.65 48.62
CA PRO A 172 -23.61 -55.87 49.70
C PRO A 172 -23.98 -57.36 49.82
N ASP A 173 -23.87 -57.92 51.03
CA ASP A 173 -24.51 -59.19 51.37
C ASP A 173 -25.93 -58.88 51.86
N GLY A 174 -26.91 -59.46 51.17
CA GLY A 174 -28.30 -59.53 51.59
C GLY A 174 -28.61 -60.90 52.16
N GLU A 175 -29.31 -60.86 53.30
CA GLU A 175 -30.05 -61.92 54.02
C GLU A 175 -29.27 -62.95 54.86
#